data_AF-A0A6P2BDI6-F1
#
_entry.id   AF-A0A6P2BDI6-F1
#
_cell.length_a   1.000
_cell.length_b   1.000
_cell.length_c   1.000
_cell.angle_alpha   90.00
_cell.angle_beta   90.00
_cell.angle_gamma   90.00
#
_symmetry.space_group_name_H-M   'P 1'
#
loop_
_entity.id
_entity.type
_entity.pdbx_description
1 polymer ?
#
loop_
_entity_poly.entity_id
_entity_poly.type
_entity_poly.pdbx_seq_one_letter_code
_entity_poly.pdbx_strand_id
1 'polypeptide(L)'
;MSRDVRTTRSNEPESMDDHSINPSDNIPFRKVLEQRYPRRQVLAGGLGLASMVLFGRAFAFSANSSGGPRRSLLGFDSVPTSTADTLVVPEGYSAQVMIPWGEPITGDFPAFDVSNTSQQQAMQVGTHHDGMHYFPIEGDDPWQGSSLDGLLVLNHEYCEPRLMHAAAQGQVLVSFQAPVKPDGSRDADEVLKEMNAHGVSIVRIRLDASEQWQVVPDPRNRRITARTGMSFSGPLRGHESLRTRFSPEGTRSRGTINNCSHGVTPWNTYLTCEENFWFYFYADEPRRLPPHLTRYRVGVATPWQWHRAGDQTEEAARFDITPRSSSPTADYRNEANGFGFIVEIDPFDPNSTPVKRTHLGRFSHEGVVFAPVVEGQPLACYSGDDAAGEYIYKYVSRDVYRKATASGALLDEGTLYVARFDDDGSGHWLALVPGQNGLNADNGFGTIQNILLNTRGAADIAGGTPMDRPEWGAVDPGTGQVYFTLTNNTSRSP
;
A
#
# COMPACT_ATOMS: atom_id res chain seq x y z
N MET A 1 -9.87 -22.77 29.08
CA MET A 1 -8.51 -23.33 28.93
C MET A 1 -7.79 -22.48 27.91
N SER A 2 -6.95 -21.55 28.38
CA SER A 2 -6.09 -20.73 27.53
C SER A 2 -5.06 -21.66 26.89
N ARG A 3 -5.11 -21.83 25.56
CA ARG A 3 -4.05 -22.50 24.81
C ARG A 3 -3.16 -21.41 24.25
N ASP A 4 -1.99 -21.29 24.87
CA ASP A 4 -0.81 -20.64 24.31
C ASP A 4 -0.56 -21.18 22.89
N VAL A 5 -0.87 -20.35 21.89
CA VAL A 5 -0.46 -20.59 20.51
C VAL A 5 0.93 -19.97 20.36
N ARG A 6 1.97 -20.76 20.64
CA ARG A 6 3.32 -20.44 20.15
C ARG A 6 3.37 -20.82 18.67
N THR A 7 3.01 -19.88 17.79
CA THR A 7 3.31 -19.97 16.36
C THR A 7 4.81 -19.84 16.15
N THR A 8 5.39 -20.80 15.45
CA THR A 8 6.71 -20.67 14.85
C THR A 8 6.61 -19.64 13.73
N ARG A 9 6.97 -18.38 14.03
CA ARG A 9 6.89 -17.21 13.12
C ARG A 9 7.59 -17.36 11.76
N SER A 10 8.43 -18.37 11.56
CA SER A 10 9.37 -18.42 10.41
C SER A 10 8.74 -18.71 9.04
N ASN A 11 7.44 -19.02 8.98
CA ASN A 11 6.74 -19.37 7.73
C ASN A 11 5.44 -18.56 7.52
N GLU A 12 5.17 -17.54 8.33
CA GLU A 12 4.04 -16.63 8.08
C GLU A 12 4.44 -15.62 6.99
N PRO A 13 3.55 -15.28 6.03
CA PRO A 13 3.84 -14.33 4.95
C PRO A 13 4.49 -13.03 5.45
N GLU A 14 3.97 -12.43 6.53
CA GLU A 14 4.52 -11.22 7.17
C GLU A 14 6.00 -11.35 7.58
N SER A 15 6.48 -12.55 7.93
CA SER A 15 7.89 -12.77 8.27
C SER A 15 8.83 -12.65 7.07
N MET A 16 8.31 -12.72 5.85
CA MET A 16 9.14 -12.66 4.64
C MET A 16 9.58 -11.24 4.28
N ASP A 17 8.81 -10.22 4.64
CA ASP A 17 9.14 -8.81 4.41
C ASP A 17 10.16 -8.28 5.40
N ASP A 18 10.27 -8.93 6.57
CA ASP A 18 11.28 -8.62 7.59
C ASP A 18 12.70 -9.03 7.17
N HIS A 19 12.83 -9.90 6.17
CA HIS A 19 14.09 -10.34 5.63
C HIS A 19 14.46 -9.51 4.41
N SER A 20 15.68 -8.98 4.35
CA SER A 20 16.13 -8.28 3.15
C SER A 20 16.53 -9.25 2.04
N ILE A 21 16.13 -8.95 0.80
CA ILE A 21 16.70 -9.53 -0.43
C ILE A 21 17.39 -8.48 -1.29
N ASN A 22 17.60 -7.28 -0.74
CA ASN A 22 18.31 -6.23 -1.45
C ASN A 22 19.76 -6.70 -1.69
N PRO A 23 20.20 -6.84 -2.95
CA PRO A 23 21.51 -7.37 -3.28
C PRO A 23 22.61 -6.29 -3.26
N SER A 24 22.26 -5.02 -3.04
CA SER A 24 23.20 -3.91 -3.11
C SER A 24 24.16 -3.88 -1.92
N ASP A 25 25.37 -3.39 -2.18
CA ASP A 25 26.36 -3.09 -1.15
C ASP A 25 26.22 -1.64 -0.60
N ASN A 26 25.08 -1.00 -0.86
CA ASN A 26 24.82 0.38 -0.42
C ASN A 26 24.79 0.45 1.12
N ILE A 27 25.28 1.57 1.67
CA ILE A 27 25.34 1.75 3.14
C ILE A 27 23.91 1.82 3.69
N PRO A 28 23.48 0.89 4.57
CA PRO A 28 22.14 0.90 5.13
C PRO A 28 21.98 2.02 6.16
N PHE A 29 20.76 2.51 6.36
CA PHE A 29 20.46 3.66 7.22
C PHE A 29 20.99 3.52 8.65
N ARG A 30 20.98 2.31 9.23
CA ARG A 30 21.59 2.07 10.56
C ARG A 30 23.08 2.40 10.60
N LYS A 31 23.83 2.10 9.53
CA LYS A 31 25.26 2.43 9.48
C LYS A 31 25.48 3.93 9.41
N VAL A 32 24.63 4.64 8.68
CA VAL A 32 24.61 6.12 8.65
C VAL A 32 24.34 6.66 10.06
N LEU A 33 23.33 6.13 10.78
CA LEU A 33 23.04 6.52 12.16
C LEU A 33 24.17 6.17 13.15
N GLU A 34 24.79 5.00 13.03
CA GLU A 34 25.91 4.57 13.89
C GLU A 34 27.15 5.45 13.71
N GLN A 35 27.40 5.94 12.49
CA GLN A 35 28.47 6.89 12.17
C GLN A 35 28.19 8.28 12.74
N ARG A 36 26.94 8.76 12.63
CA ARG A 36 26.52 10.07 13.13
C ARG A 36 26.45 10.14 14.66
N TYR A 37 25.80 9.15 15.27
CA TYR A 37 25.56 9.08 16.70
C TYR A 37 26.23 7.82 17.26
N PRO A 38 27.52 7.89 17.66
CA PRO A 38 28.19 6.73 18.23
C PRO A 38 27.41 6.20 19.42
N ARG A 39 27.21 4.88 19.52
CA ARG A 39 26.29 4.16 20.44
C ARG A 39 26.26 4.69 21.89
N ARG A 40 27.35 5.28 22.39
CA ARG A 40 27.42 5.92 23.73
C ARG A 40 26.54 7.16 23.87
N GLN A 41 26.31 7.93 22.81
CA GLN A 41 25.43 9.11 22.81
C GLN A 41 23.96 8.70 22.68
N VAL A 42 23.65 7.66 21.89
CA VAL A 42 22.29 7.11 21.77
C VAL A 42 21.85 6.40 23.07
N LEU A 43 22.72 5.64 23.73
CA LEU A 43 22.40 5.03 25.03
C LEU A 43 22.28 6.06 26.16
N ALA A 44 23.11 7.12 26.14
CA ALA A 44 22.98 8.23 27.07
C ALA A 44 21.69 9.03 26.83
N GLY A 45 21.28 9.23 25.56
CA GLY A 45 20.01 9.86 25.20
C GLY A 45 18.77 8.97 25.42
N GLY A 46 18.90 7.66 25.22
CA GLY A 46 17.86 6.65 25.40
C GLY A 46 17.56 6.33 26.86
N LEU A 47 18.59 6.32 27.73
CA LEU A 47 18.39 6.32 29.18
C LEU A 47 17.74 7.62 29.66
N GLY A 48 18.00 8.75 28.98
CA GLY A 48 17.28 10.01 29.21
C GLY A 48 15.80 9.94 28.79
N LEU A 49 15.48 9.33 27.66
CA LEU A 49 14.09 9.18 27.18
C LEU A 49 13.29 8.14 27.99
N ALA A 50 13.88 7.01 28.36
CA ALA A 50 13.22 6.00 29.19
C ALA A 50 12.98 6.48 30.63
N SER A 51 13.84 7.37 31.16
CA SER A 51 13.62 8.01 32.47
C SER A 51 12.67 9.22 32.40
N MET A 52 12.53 9.88 31.24
CA MET A 52 11.56 10.97 31.03
C MET A 52 10.10 10.52 30.95
N VAL A 53 9.83 9.26 30.59
CA VAL A 53 8.47 8.67 30.65
C VAL A 53 8.08 8.29 32.09
N LEU A 54 9.05 8.06 32.98
CA LEU A 54 8.80 7.60 34.35
C LEU A 54 8.70 8.73 35.40
N PHE A 55 9.10 9.96 35.07
CA PHE A 55 8.88 11.13 35.92
C PHE A 55 8.45 12.33 35.07
N GLY A 56 7.14 12.57 35.01
CA GLY A 56 6.59 13.79 34.47
C GLY A 56 7.08 15.01 35.25
N ARG A 57 8.10 15.72 34.71
CA ARG A 57 8.22 17.19 34.64
C ARG A 57 9.60 17.65 34.14
N ALA A 58 9.53 18.46 33.08
CA ALA A 58 10.45 19.54 32.68
C ALA A 58 11.90 19.20 32.28
N PHE A 59 12.18 19.28 30.97
CA PHE A 59 13.27 20.13 30.48
C PHE A 59 12.88 20.79 29.14
N ALA A 60 13.01 22.11 29.12
CA ALA A 60 12.83 22.95 27.96
C ALA A 60 13.98 22.74 26.97
N PHE A 61 13.66 22.41 25.72
CA PHE A 61 14.55 22.75 24.62
C PHE A 61 14.57 24.28 24.52
N SER A 62 15.74 24.89 24.73
CA SER A 62 15.95 26.31 24.44
C SER A 62 15.92 26.52 22.92
N ALA A 63 14.73 26.44 22.33
CA ALA A 63 14.43 27.12 21.10
C ALA A 63 14.31 28.60 21.47
N ASN A 64 15.27 29.41 21.01
CA ASN A 64 15.18 30.86 21.15
C ASN A 64 14.08 31.34 20.19
N SER A 65 12.82 31.18 20.58
CA SER A 65 11.65 31.70 19.87
C SER A 65 10.90 32.63 20.82
N SER A 66 11.05 33.92 20.59
CA SER A 66 10.17 34.94 21.13
C SER A 66 8.73 34.69 20.67
N GLY A 67 7.85 34.24 21.56
CA GLY A 67 6.41 34.24 21.31
C GLY A 67 5.58 33.29 22.16
N GLY A 68 4.92 33.83 23.19
CA GLY A 68 3.67 33.34 23.83
C GLY A 68 3.61 31.90 24.40
N PRO A 69 2.71 31.62 25.36
CA PRO A 69 2.47 30.25 25.80
C PRO A 69 1.79 29.45 24.66
N ARG A 70 2.53 28.54 24.01
CA ARG A 70 1.94 27.55 23.08
C ARG A 70 0.99 26.65 23.87
N ARG A 71 -0.30 26.63 23.50
CA ARG A 71 -1.24 25.59 23.98
C ARG A 71 -0.71 24.22 23.56
N SER A 72 -0.78 23.24 24.48
CA SER A 72 -0.58 21.83 24.13
C SER A 72 -1.59 21.45 23.04
N LEU A 73 -1.13 20.82 21.97
CA LEU A 73 -2.01 20.22 20.95
C LEU A 73 -2.74 18.99 21.50
N LEU A 74 -2.17 18.31 22.50
CA LEU A 74 -2.75 17.14 23.14
C LEU A 74 -3.65 17.59 24.30
N GLY A 75 -4.96 17.35 24.15
CA GLY A 75 -6.01 17.76 25.09
C GLY A 75 -6.67 16.60 25.86
N PHE A 76 -6.08 15.41 25.83
CA PHE A 76 -6.59 14.21 26.50
C PHE A 76 -5.48 13.53 27.31
N ASP A 77 -5.85 12.78 28.34
CA ASP A 77 -4.93 11.96 29.11
C ASP A 77 -4.63 10.64 28.39
N SER A 78 -3.36 10.21 28.45
CA SER A 78 -2.94 8.95 27.82
C SER A 78 -3.65 7.74 28.45
N VAL A 79 -4.09 6.81 27.60
CA VAL A 79 -4.74 5.56 28.02
C VAL A 79 -3.69 4.48 28.31
N PRO A 80 -3.83 3.68 29.39
CA PRO A 80 -2.90 2.58 29.68
C PRO A 80 -2.92 1.48 28.62
N THR A 81 -1.79 0.78 28.46
CA THR A 81 -1.71 -0.43 27.63
C THR A 81 -2.57 -1.57 28.19
N SER A 82 -3.23 -2.33 27.33
CA SER A 82 -4.07 -3.48 27.71
C SER A 82 -3.91 -4.64 26.71
N THR A 83 -4.24 -5.85 27.14
CA THR A 83 -4.34 -7.07 26.29
C THR A 83 -5.78 -7.58 26.17
N ALA A 84 -6.75 -6.85 26.73
CA ALA A 84 -8.16 -7.18 26.62
C ALA A 84 -8.66 -6.94 25.18
N ASP A 85 -9.55 -7.82 24.70
CA ASP A 85 -10.22 -7.69 23.40
C ASP A 85 -11.37 -6.68 23.46
N THR A 86 -11.01 -5.43 23.78
CA THR A 86 -11.93 -4.30 23.96
C THR A 86 -11.25 -3.01 23.52
N LEU A 87 -11.97 -2.13 22.84
CA LEU A 87 -11.50 -0.79 22.51
C LEU A 87 -11.69 0.15 23.71
N VAL A 88 -10.59 0.70 24.25
CA VAL A 88 -10.61 1.68 25.34
C VAL A 88 -10.19 3.04 24.79
N VAL A 89 -11.01 4.06 25.03
CA VAL A 89 -10.77 5.45 24.60
C VAL A 89 -10.56 6.37 25.82
N PRO A 90 -9.96 7.56 25.66
CA PRO A 90 -9.80 8.52 26.76
C PRO A 90 -11.14 8.95 27.37
N GLU A 91 -11.10 9.45 28.61
CA GLU A 91 -12.30 10.01 29.26
C GLU A 91 -12.92 11.13 28.41
N GLY A 92 -14.25 11.11 28.26
CA GLY A 92 -14.99 12.06 27.41
C GLY A 92 -15.08 11.68 25.93
N TYR A 93 -14.47 10.56 25.51
CA TYR A 93 -14.57 10.03 24.15
C TYR A 93 -15.50 8.82 24.08
N SER A 94 -16.01 8.55 22.88
CA SER A 94 -16.76 7.34 22.52
C SER A 94 -16.22 6.73 21.23
N ALA A 95 -16.55 5.47 20.98
CA ALA A 95 -16.22 4.78 19.73
C ALA A 95 -17.45 4.06 19.19
N GLN A 96 -17.58 4.03 17.86
CA GLN A 96 -18.67 3.39 17.13
C GLN A 96 -18.06 2.50 16.03
N VAL A 97 -18.57 1.28 15.88
CA VAL A 97 -18.32 0.48 14.67
C VAL A 97 -19.17 1.05 13.55
N MET A 98 -18.53 1.56 12.49
CA MET A 98 -19.22 2.29 11.42
C MET A 98 -19.50 1.42 10.19
N ILE A 99 -18.48 0.75 9.64
CA ILE A 99 -18.59 -0.01 8.39
C ILE A 99 -17.77 -1.29 8.51
N PRO A 100 -18.30 -2.37 9.10
CA PRO A 100 -17.57 -3.63 9.22
C PRO A 100 -17.44 -4.35 7.86
N TRP A 101 -16.54 -5.34 7.77
CA TRP A 101 -16.52 -6.28 6.65
C TRP A 101 -17.90 -6.91 6.44
N GLY A 102 -18.33 -6.99 5.17
CA GLY A 102 -19.61 -7.57 4.81
C GLY A 102 -20.77 -6.58 4.81
N GLU A 103 -20.57 -5.34 5.24
CA GLU A 103 -21.60 -4.30 5.17
C GLU A 103 -22.06 -4.11 3.71
N PRO A 104 -23.36 -4.26 3.38
CA PRO A 104 -23.85 -4.10 2.02
C PRO A 104 -23.84 -2.65 1.57
N ILE A 105 -23.27 -2.38 0.39
CA ILE A 105 -23.16 -1.00 -0.12
C ILE A 105 -23.74 -0.80 -1.52
N THR A 106 -23.97 -1.87 -2.29
CA THR A 106 -24.45 -1.79 -3.67
C THR A 106 -25.32 -3.00 -4.05
N GLY A 107 -25.83 -2.98 -5.29
CA GLY A 107 -26.71 -4.02 -5.85
C GLY A 107 -27.97 -4.22 -5.02
N ASP A 108 -28.25 -5.47 -4.65
CA ASP A 108 -29.43 -5.83 -3.86
C ASP A 108 -29.20 -5.75 -2.34
N PHE A 109 -28.08 -5.15 -1.92
CA PHE A 109 -27.69 -4.98 -0.51
C PHE A 109 -27.75 -6.29 0.30
N PRO A 110 -27.02 -7.35 -0.11
CA PRO A 110 -27.06 -8.63 0.60
C PRO A 110 -26.53 -8.49 2.02
N ALA A 111 -27.33 -8.90 3.01
CA ALA A 111 -26.86 -8.98 4.40
C ALA A 111 -25.66 -9.94 4.49
N PHE A 112 -24.70 -9.59 5.36
CA PHE A 112 -23.53 -10.42 5.61
C PHE A 112 -23.92 -11.81 6.11
N ASP A 113 -23.35 -12.83 5.46
CA ASP A 113 -23.37 -14.22 5.89
C ASP A 113 -22.07 -14.90 5.44
N VAL A 114 -21.49 -15.76 6.27
CA VAL A 114 -20.27 -16.51 5.91
C VAL A 114 -20.48 -17.40 4.68
N SER A 115 -21.71 -17.81 4.39
CA SER A 115 -22.11 -18.56 3.20
C SER A 115 -22.35 -17.68 1.97
N ASN A 116 -22.21 -16.35 2.07
CA ASN A 116 -22.35 -15.46 0.92
C ASN A 116 -21.45 -15.89 -0.23
N THR A 117 -21.97 -15.82 -1.46
CA THR A 117 -21.23 -16.15 -2.68
C THR A 117 -20.22 -15.06 -3.05
N SER A 118 -19.35 -15.34 -4.02
CA SER A 118 -18.45 -14.32 -4.57
C SER A 118 -19.17 -13.10 -5.14
N GLN A 119 -20.36 -13.27 -5.72
CA GLN A 119 -21.16 -12.16 -6.26
C GLN A 119 -21.74 -11.29 -5.14
N GLN A 120 -22.16 -11.90 -4.03
CA GLN A 120 -22.64 -11.14 -2.86
C GLN A 120 -21.50 -10.36 -2.19
N GLN A 121 -20.32 -10.96 -2.04
CA GLN A 121 -19.14 -10.24 -1.52
C GLN A 121 -18.73 -9.06 -2.43
N ALA A 122 -18.96 -9.13 -3.74
CA ALA A 122 -18.70 -8.02 -4.66
C ALA A 122 -19.64 -6.81 -4.43
N MET A 123 -20.73 -7.00 -3.67
CA MET A 123 -21.69 -5.95 -3.31
C MET A 123 -21.52 -5.42 -1.87
N GLN A 124 -20.61 -6.03 -1.11
CA GLN A 124 -20.36 -5.73 0.29
C GLN A 124 -18.99 -5.07 0.45
N VAL A 125 -18.76 -4.43 1.59
CA VAL A 125 -17.43 -3.95 1.97
C VAL A 125 -16.45 -5.13 2.08
N GLY A 126 -15.20 -4.90 1.67
CA GLY A 126 -14.11 -5.87 1.76
C GLY A 126 -13.67 -6.12 3.22
N THR A 127 -12.50 -6.71 3.43
CA THR A 127 -12.01 -7.07 4.77
C THR A 127 -10.60 -6.54 5.00
N HIS A 128 -10.14 -6.55 6.26
CA HIS A 128 -8.85 -5.98 6.68
C HIS A 128 -8.70 -4.55 6.13
N HIS A 129 -9.58 -3.67 6.63
CA HIS A 129 -9.60 -2.27 6.25
C HIS A 129 -8.26 -1.61 6.60
N ASP A 130 -7.76 -0.80 5.69
CA ASP A 130 -6.49 -0.10 5.86
C ASP A 130 -6.64 1.38 5.46
N GLY A 131 -5.77 1.91 4.60
CA GLY A 131 -5.75 3.29 4.16
C GLY A 131 -7.13 3.78 3.77
N MET A 132 -7.49 4.97 4.24
CA MET A 132 -8.82 5.52 4.04
C MET A 132 -8.84 7.04 4.04
N HIS A 133 -9.77 7.61 3.28
CA HIS A 133 -10.01 9.04 3.23
C HIS A 133 -11.50 9.37 3.15
N TYR A 134 -11.89 10.44 3.85
CA TYR A 134 -13.24 10.99 3.80
C TYR A 134 -13.29 12.18 2.84
N PHE A 135 -14.09 12.05 1.78
CA PHE A 135 -14.32 13.08 0.77
C PHE A 135 -15.69 13.74 1.00
N PRO A 136 -15.77 15.03 1.36
CA PRO A 136 -17.05 15.72 1.52
C PRO A 136 -17.89 15.74 0.22
N ILE A 137 -19.20 15.51 0.32
CA ILE A 137 -20.05 15.32 -0.88
C ILE A 137 -20.33 16.60 -1.69
N GLU A 138 -20.13 17.76 -1.08
CA GLU A 138 -20.34 19.10 -1.68
C GLU A 138 -19.01 19.81 -1.97
N GLY A 139 -17.88 19.08 -1.90
CA GLY A 139 -16.55 19.62 -2.11
C GLY A 139 -16.02 19.41 -3.52
N ASP A 140 -15.62 20.49 -4.19
CA ASP A 140 -14.75 20.42 -5.38
C ASP A 140 -13.26 20.20 -5.00
N ASP A 141 -12.96 20.19 -3.70
CA ASP A 141 -11.63 20.05 -3.10
C ASP A 141 -11.73 19.02 -1.95
N PRO A 142 -10.78 18.10 -1.79
CA PRO A 142 -10.87 17.01 -0.80
C PRO A 142 -11.01 17.50 0.64
N TRP A 143 -10.65 18.75 0.91
CA TRP A 143 -10.67 19.35 2.25
C TRP A 143 -11.81 20.37 2.44
N GLN A 144 -12.74 20.50 1.50
CA GLN A 144 -13.86 21.44 1.55
C GLN A 144 -15.20 20.72 1.47
N GLY A 145 -16.23 21.26 2.12
CA GLY A 145 -17.60 20.73 2.08
C GLY A 145 -18.08 20.22 3.45
N SER A 146 -19.10 19.37 3.43
CA SER A 146 -19.72 18.82 4.64
C SER A 146 -18.76 17.90 5.42
N SER A 147 -18.57 18.20 6.71
CA SER A 147 -17.92 17.29 7.66
C SER A 147 -18.85 16.20 8.20
N LEU A 148 -20.12 16.17 7.75
CA LEU A 148 -21.18 15.30 8.27
C LEU A 148 -21.80 14.40 7.18
N ASP A 149 -21.50 14.60 5.90
CA ASP A 149 -22.02 13.83 4.76
C ASP A 149 -20.97 13.80 3.64
N GLY A 150 -20.47 12.59 3.34
CA GLY A 150 -19.33 12.42 2.44
C GLY A 150 -19.16 10.98 1.99
N LEU A 151 -18.23 10.78 1.06
CA LEU A 151 -17.79 9.46 0.63
C LEU A 151 -16.59 9.05 1.49
N LEU A 152 -16.72 7.98 2.26
CA LEU A 152 -15.56 7.28 2.80
C LEU A 152 -15.02 6.33 1.73
N VAL A 153 -13.75 6.51 1.39
CA VAL A 153 -13.02 5.62 0.51
C VAL A 153 -12.01 4.89 1.37
N LEU A 154 -12.04 3.56 1.38
CA LEU A 154 -11.19 2.74 2.24
C LEU A 154 -10.69 1.50 1.51
N ASN A 155 -9.42 1.19 1.72
CA ASN A 155 -8.76 0.02 1.19
C ASN A 155 -9.13 -1.25 1.95
N HIS A 156 -8.92 -2.38 1.29
CA HIS A 156 -9.02 -3.74 1.83
C HIS A 156 -7.76 -4.48 1.41
N GLU A 157 -6.83 -4.57 2.34
CA GLU A 157 -5.45 -4.98 2.05
C GLU A 157 -5.40 -6.46 1.71
N TYR A 158 -5.86 -7.31 2.62
CA TYR A 158 -5.85 -8.75 2.44
C TYR A 158 -7.12 -9.40 2.97
N CYS A 159 -7.14 -10.74 2.99
CA CYS A 159 -8.25 -11.48 3.58
C CYS A 159 -7.80 -12.70 4.39
N GLU A 160 -8.68 -13.18 5.25
CA GLU A 160 -8.49 -14.36 6.10
C GLU A 160 -9.47 -15.47 5.67
N PRO A 161 -9.10 -16.33 4.70
CA PRO A 161 -10.02 -17.36 4.16
C PRO A 161 -10.62 -18.28 5.23
N ARG A 162 -9.86 -18.55 6.30
CA ARG A 162 -10.31 -19.31 7.47
C ARG A 162 -11.55 -18.71 8.16
N LEU A 163 -11.80 -17.42 8.00
CA LEU A 163 -12.97 -16.70 8.53
C LEU A 163 -14.05 -16.44 7.46
N MET A 164 -13.69 -16.54 6.17
CA MET A 164 -14.56 -16.16 5.06
C MET A 164 -15.47 -17.25 4.53
N HIS A 165 -15.07 -18.52 4.70
CA HIS A 165 -15.71 -19.64 4.01
C HIS A 165 -16.39 -20.59 4.98
N ALA A 166 -17.62 -20.96 4.69
CA ALA A 166 -18.34 -21.98 5.45
C ALA A 166 -17.55 -23.31 5.48
N ALA A 167 -16.82 -23.64 4.40
CA ALA A 167 -15.97 -24.82 4.34
C ALA A 167 -14.82 -24.83 5.37
N ALA A 168 -14.41 -23.67 5.89
CA ALA A 168 -13.38 -23.57 6.93
C ALA A 168 -13.90 -24.00 8.32
N GLN A 169 -15.21 -24.02 8.54
CA GLN A 169 -15.78 -24.38 9.84
C GLN A 169 -15.40 -25.82 10.22
N GLY A 170 -14.85 -25.97 11.42
CA GLY A 170 -14.38 -27.27 11.93
C GLY A 170 -13.01 -27.71 11.42
N GLN A 171 -12.36 -26.95 10.53
CA GLN A 171 -10.97 -27.18 10.13
C GLN A 171 -10.00 -26.46 11.07
N VAL A 172 -8.79 -27.01 11.21
CA VAL A 172 -7.69 -26.35 11.94
C VAL A 172 -6.84 -25.60 10.91
N LEU A 173 -7.19 -24.34 10.66
CA LEU A 173 -6.48 -23.45 9.75
C LEU A 173 -5.79 -22.33 10.55
N VAL A 174 -4.55 -22.00 10.16
CA VAL A 174 -3.83 -20.81 10.68
C VAL A 174 -4.02 -19.60 9.75
N SER A 175 -3.49 -18.44 10.14
CA SER A 175 -3.62 -17.20 9.37
C SER A 175 -3.29 -17.39 7.89
N PHE A 176 -4.06 -16.74 7.04
CA PHE A 176 -3.99 -16.78 5.57
C PHE A 176 -4.31 -18.13 4.90
N GLN A 177 -4.46 -19.22 5.66
CA GLN A 177 -4.81 -20.52 5.08
C GLN A 177 -6.27 -20.58 4.68
N ALA A 178 -6.50 -21.24 3.55
CA ALA A 178 -7.83 -21.49 3.02
C ALA A 178 -8.16 -23.00 3.02
N PRO A 179 -9.46 -23.37 3.06
CA PRO A 179 -9.89 -24.75 2.83
C PRO A 179 -9.35 -25.28 1.49
N VAL A 180 -8.98 -26.55 1.39
CA VAL A 180 -8.52 -27.14 0.12
C VAL A 180 -9.28 -28.44 -0.12
N LYS A 181 -9.66 -28.70 -1.37
CA LYS A 181 -10.33 -29.95 -1.75
C LYS A 181 -9.36 -31.14 -1.58
N PRO A 182 -9.85 -32.39 -1.45
CA PRO A 182 -8.97 -33.55 -1.27
C PRO A 182 -7.91 -33.76 -2.36
N ASP A 183 -8.16 -33.26 -3.56
CA ASP A 183 -7.23 -33.31 -4.71
C ASP A 183 -6.19 -32.16 -4.72
N GLY A 184 -6.23 -31.27 -3.73
CA GLY A 184 -5.33 -30.12 -3.62
C GLY A 184 -5.83 -28.85 -4.32
N SER A 185 -6.96 -28.91 -5.04
CA SER A 185 -7.54 -27.74 -5.73
C SER A 185 -8.30 -26.81 -4.78
N ARG A 186 -8.44 -25.54 -5.18
CA ARG A 186 -9.29 -24.55 -4.49
C ARG A 186 -10.66 -24.49 -5.18
N ASP A 187 -11.69 -24.18 -4.40
CA ASP A 187 -13.00 -23.87 -4.97
C ASP A 187 -12.97 -22.51 -5.68
N ALA A 188 -13.51 -22.47 -6.90
CA ALA A 188 -13.47 -21.26 -7.72
C ALA A 188 -14.31 -20.12 -7.12
N ASP A 189 -15.46 -20.39 -6.52
CA ASP A 189 -16.28 -19.32 -5.92
C ASP A 189 -15.61 -18.78 -4.65
N GLU A 190 -14.97 -19.62 -3.85
CA GLU A 190 -14.18 -19.18 -2.68
C GLU A 190 -13.03 -18.25 -3.10
N VAL A 191 -12.29 -18.62 -4.15
CA VAL A 191 -11.21 -17.76 -4.69
C VAL A 191 -11.78 -16.44 -5.22
N LEU A 192 -12.88 -16.48 -5.98
CA LEU A 192 -13.52 -15.26 -6.46
C LEU A 192 -14.09 -14.39 -5.33
N LYS A 193 -14.52 -14.99 -4.22
CA LYS A 193 -14.98 -14.28 -3.02
C LYS A 193 -13.82 -13.55 -2.36
N GLU A 194 -12.67 -14.21 -2.19
CA GLU A 194 -11.44 -13.59 -1.68
C GLU A 194 -10.99 -12.44 -2.58
N MET A 195 -10.95 -12.64 -3.90
CA MET A 195 -10.63 -11.59 -4.87
C MET A 195 -11.58 -10.38 -4.77
N ASN A 196 -12.87 -10.63 -4.48
CA ASN A 196 -13.86 -9.58 -4.26
C ASN A 196 -13.80 -8.97 -2.86
N ALA A 197 -13.05 -9.54 -1.92
CA ALA A 197 -12.85 -8.96 -0.60
C ALA A 197 -11.65 -7.99 -0.52
N HIS A 198 -10.75 -8.05 -1.50
CA HIS A 198 -9.64 -7.10 -1.67
C HIS A 198 -10.08 -5.81 -2.37
N GLY A 199 -9.20 -4.81 -2.41
CA GLY A 199 -9.33 -3.63 -3.24
C GLY A 199 -9.76 -2.40 -2.45
N VAL A 200 -10.83 -1.73 -2.89
CA VAL A 200 -11.33 -0.48 -2.31
C VAL A 200 -12.86 -0.51 -2.22
N SER A 201 -13.40 0.04 -1.15
CA SER A 201 -14.80 0.46 -1.05
C SER A 201 -14.89 1.97 -1.17
N ILE A 202 -15.83 2.46 -1.99
CA ILE A 202 -16.33 3.83 -1.95
C ILE A 202 -17.74 3.74 -1.39
N VAL A 203 -18.00 4.43 -0.28
CA VAL A 203 -19.29 4.37 0.41
C VAL A 203 -19.68 5.73 0.96
N ARG A 204 -20.88 6.19 0.65
CA ARG A 204 -21.43 7.39 1.28
C ARG A 204 -21.76 7.10 2.74
N ILE A 205 -21.24 7.95 3.62
CA ILE A 205 -21.58 7.97 5.03
C ILE A 205 -22.13 9.33 5.45
N ARG A 206 -23.02 9.33 6.43
CA ARG A 206 -23.60 10.55 6.98
C ARG A 206 -23.80 10.42 8.49
N LEU A 207 -23.44 11.47 9.23
CA LEU A 207 -23.76 11.61 10.65
C LEU A 207 -25.24 11.99 10.78
N ASP A 208 -26.00 11.19 11.50
CA ASP A 208 -27.41 11.46 11.77
C ASP A 208 -27.61 12.41 12.97
N ALA A 209 -28.87 12.77 13.23
CA ALA A 209 -29.23 13.67 14.33
C ALA A 209 -29.02 13.06 15.74
N SER A 210 -28.75 11.75 15.83
CA SER A 210 -28.37 11.07 17.07
C SER A 210 -26.85 10.93 17.21
N GLU A 211 -26.09 11.67 16.41
CA GLU A 211 -24.63 11.64 16.38
C GLU A 211 -24.06 10.24 16.07
N GLN A 212 -24.76 9.44 15.27
CA GLN A 212 -24.27 8.16 14.77
C GLN A 212 -23.99 8.23 13.27
N TRP A 213 -22.85 7.67 12.87
CA TRP A 213 -22.54 7.54 11.45
C TRP A 213 -23.33 6.39 10.82
N GLN A 214 -23.90 6.65 9.65
CA GLN A 214 -24.71 5.68 8.90
C GLN A 214 -24.18 5.52 7.48
N VAL A 215 -24.21 4.30 6.96
CA VAL A 215 -24.07 4.03 5.52
C VAL A 215 -25.33 4.50 4.79
N VAL A 216 -25.13 5.24 3.70
CA VAL A 216 -26.22 5.76 2.88
C VAL A 216 -26.20 5.07 1.51
N PRO A 217 -27.31 4.47 1.06
CA PRO A 217 -27.45 4.01 -0.31
C PRO A 217 -27.23 5.19 -1.28
N ASP A 218 -26.23 5.06 -2.16
CA ASP A 218 -25.87 6.09 -3.11
C ASP A 218 -25.39 5.45 -4.41
N PRO A 219 -25.74 5.99 -5.60
CA PRO A 219 -25.24 5.49 -6.88
C PRO A 219 -23.72 5.51 -7.02
N ARG A 220 -23.02 6.30 -6.19
CA ARG A 220 -21.54 6.33 -6.14
C ARG A 220 -20.94 5.20 -5.31
N ASN A 221 -21.74 4.49 -4.50
CA ASN A 221 -21.23 3.37 -3.73
C ASN A 221 -20.70 2.29 -4.68
N ARG A 222 -19.44 1.89 -4.47
CA ARG A 222 -18.71 1.09 -5.44
C ARG A 222 -17.69 0.18 -4.76
N ARG A 223 -17.58 -1.04 -5.28
CA ARG A 223 -16.44 -1.91 -5.04
C ARG A 223 -15.47 -1.86 -6.22
N ILE A 224 -14.20 -1.64 -5.91
CA ILE A 224 -13.07 -1.87 -6.82
C ILE A 224 -12.34 -3.07 -6.22
N THR A 225 -12.12 -4.12 -7.00
CA THR A 225 -11.64 -5.41 -6.49
C THR A 225 -10.46 -5.92 -7.29
N ALA A 226 -9.94 -7.10 -6.95
CA ALA A 226 -8.93 -7.81 -7.74
C ALA A 226 -9.44 -8.22 -9.15
N ARG A 227 -10.67 -7.88 -9.53
CA ARG A 227 -11.30 -8.21 -10.83
C ARG A 227 -11.65 -6.98 -11.67
N THR A 228 -11.62 -5.78 -11.08
CA THR A 228 -12.03 -4.54 -11.75
C THR A 228 -11.09 -4.22 -12.92
N GLY A 229 -11.63 -3.95 -14.11
CA GLY A 229 -10.81 -3.51 -15.24
C GLY A 229 -10.16 -2.15 -14.98
N MET A 230 -8.88 -2.01 -15.32
CA MET A 230 -8.08 -0.81 -15.10
C MET A 230 -7.31 -0.44 -16.36
N SER A 231 -6.84 0.81 -16.42
CA SER A 231 -5.92 1.28 -17.45
C SER A 231 -4.54 1.56 -16.87
N PHE A 232 -3.52 1.47 -17.72
CA PHE A 232 -2.20 2.02 -17.39
C PHE A 232 -2.08 3.44 -17.95
N SER A 233 -1.44 4.32 -17.19
CA SER A 233 -0.94 5.59 -17.69
C SER A 233 0.51 5.82 -17.26
N GLY A 234 1.21 6.72 -17.95
CA GLY A 234 2.65 6.94 -17.82
C GLY A 234 3.50 6.00 -18.69
N PRO A 235 4.84 6.00 -18.50
CA PRO A 235 5.79 5.49 -19.51
C PRO A 235 5.72 3.99 -19.79
N LEU A 236 5.18 3.17 -18.88
CA LEU A 236 5.04 1.72 -19.09
C LEU A 236 3.81 1.35 -19.91
N ARG A 237 2.86 2.26 -20.15
CA ARG A 237 1.66 1.98 -20.94
C ARG A 237 2.04 1.50 -22.34
N GLY A 238 1.62 0.28 -22.70
CA GLY A 238 1.92 -0.33 -23.99
C GLY A 238 3.25 -1.11 -24.05
N HIS A 239 4.01 -1.15 -22.95
CA HIS A 239 5.25 -1.89 -22.87
C HIS A 239 5.01 -3.40 -23.00
N GLU A 240 5.94 -4.13 -23.65
CA GLU A 240 5.76 -5.56 -23.95
C GLU A 240 5.63 -6.42 -22.69
N SER A 241 6.27 -6.01 -21.59
CA SER A 241 6.19 -6.71 -20.29
C SER A 241 4.80 -6.60 -19.64
N LEU A 242 3.92 -5.70 -20.12
CA LEU A 242 2.53 -5.61 -19.67
C LEU A 242 1.55 -6.38 -20.56
N ARG A 243 2.04 -7.02 -21.64
CA ARG A 243 1.17 -7.78 -22.53
C ARG A 243 0.78 -9.09 -21.88
N THR A 244 -0.52 -9.36 -21.83
CA THR A 244 -1.11 -10.60 -21.30
C THR A 244 -2.26 -11.06 -22.22
N ARG A 245 -2.88 -12.20 -21.93
CA ARG A 245 -4.14 -12.61 -22.59
C ARG A 245 -5.25 -11.55 -22.47
N PHE A 246 -5.34 -10.87 -21.32
CA PHE A 246 -6.33 -9.82 -21.11
C PHE A 246 -5.98 -8.49 -21.79
N SER A 247 -4.69 -8.15 -21.80
CA SER A 247 -4.21 -6.93 -22.43
C SER A 247 -3.15 -7.24 -23.47
N PRO A 248 -3.54 -7.68 -24.68
CA PRO A 248 -2.59 -7.99 -25.74
C PRO A 248 -1.70 -6.79 -26.13
N GLU A 249 -2.23 -5.58 -25.96
CA GLU A 249 -1.51 -4.32 -26.24
C GLU A 249 -0.78 -3.75 -25.01
N GLY A 250 -0.89 -4.35 -23.83
CA GLY A 250 -0.22 -3.87 -22.61
C GLY A 250 -0.72 -2.50 -22.10
N THR A 251 -1.96 -2.13 -22.40
CA THR A 251 -2.55 -0.81 -22.06
C THR A 251 -3.57 -0.87 -20.93
N ARG A 252 -3.93 -2.08 -20.47
CA ARG A 252 -4.98 -2.35 -19.47
C ARG A 252 -4.53 -3.45 -18.52
N SER A 253 -5.14 -3.50 -17.35
CA SER A 253 -4.99 -4.60 -16.38
C SER A 253 -6.34 -4.94 -15.76
N ARG A 254 -6.39 -5.98 -14.92
CA ARG A 254 -7.54 -6.28 -14.08
C ARG A 254 -7.11 -6.40 -12.63
N GLY A 255 -7.66 -5.51 -11.82
CA GLY A 255 -7.60 -5.58 -10.38
C GLY A 255 -6.50 -4.76 -9.73
N THR A 256 -6.75 -4.52 -8.46
CA THR A 256 -5.77 -4.05 -7.49
C THR A 256 -5.87 -4.94 -6.26
N ILE A 257 -4.73 -5.21 -5.62
CA ILE A 257 -4.58 -6.20 -4.54
C ILE A 257 -3.57 -5.65 -3.54
N ASN A 258 -3.66 -6.13 -2.29
CA ASN A 258 -2.75 -5.73 -1.23
C ASN A 258 -2.70 -4.21 -1.09
N ASN A 259 -3.91 -3.64 -1.04
CA ASN A 259 -4.15 -2.22 -0.96
C ASN A 259 -3.89 -1.77 0.47
N CYS A 260 -2.68 -1.30 0.76
CA CYS A 260 -2.24 -0.93 2.11
C CYS A 260 -2.78 0.46 2.50
N SER A 261 -1.94 1.48 2.59
CA SER A 261 -2.34 2.87 2.84
C SER A 261 -2.81 3.59 1.56
N HIS A 262 -2.84 4.92 1.62
CA HIS A 262 -3.47 5.76 0.61
C HIS A 262 -2.73 7.08 0.41
N GLY A 263 -3.24 7.85 -0.55
CA GLY A 263 -2.99 9.27 -0.70
C GLY A 263 -4.19 9.97 -1.32
N VAL A 264 -4.17 11.30 -1.29
CA VAL A 264 -5.25 12.13 -1.83
C VAL A 264 -4.64 13.18 -2.72
N THR A 265 -5.10 13.25 -3.96
CA THR A 265 -4.57 14.22 -4.90
C THR A 265 -5.13 15.61 -4.63
N PRO A 266 -4.39 16.67 -5.00
CA PRO A 266 -4.89 18.05 -4.98
C PRO A 266 -6.09 18.33 -5.91
N TRP A 267 -6.45 17.36 -6.77
CA TRP A 267 -7.60 17.43 -7.68
C TRP A 267 -8.69 16.41 -7.30
N ASN A 268 -8.78 16.09 -6.01
CA ASN A 268 -9.91 15.38 -5.40
C ASN A 268 -10.08 13.91 -5.84
N THR A 269 -8.98 13.22 -6.13
CA THR A 269 -8.97 11.77 -6.41
C THR A 269 -8.24 11.00 -5.31
N TYR A 270 -8.61 9.73 -5.16
CA TYR A 270 -8.03 8.81 -4.19
C TYR A 270 -6.89 8.00 -4.84
N LEU A 271 -5.79 7.83 -4.12
CA LEU A 271 -4.68 6.97 -4.51
C LEU A 271 -4.63 5.78 -3.57
N THR A 272 -4.87 4.58 -4.09
CA THR A 272 -4.64 3.33 -3.36
C THR A 272 -3.28 2.74 -3.74
N CYS A 273 -2.59 2.12 -2.79
CA CYS A 273 -1.20 1.68 -2.95
C CYS A 273 -1.10 0.16 -2.90
N GLU A 274 -0.60 -0.45 -3.96
CA GLU A 274 -0.35 -1.90 -4.00
C GLU A 274 1.00 -2.20 -3.33
N GLU A 275 0.96 -2.94 -2.23
CA GLU A 275 2.10 -3.18 -1.36
C GLU A 275 2.65 -4.60 -1.59
N ASN A 276 2.22 -5.61 -0.84
CA ASN A 276 2.70 -6.98 -0.99
C ASN A 276 2.03 -7.78 -2.14
N PHE A 277 1.96 -7.18 -3.33
CA PHE A 277 1.39 -7.80 -4.54
C PHE A 277 2.07 -9.13 -4.93
N TRP A 278 3.32 -9.32 -4.52
CA TRP A 278 4.12 -10.48 -4.88
C TRP A 278 3.66 -11.78 -4.21
N PHE A 279 2.88 -11.70 -3.11
CA PHE A 279 2.26 -12.85 -2.44
C PHE A 279 1.20 -13.59 -3.27
N TYR A 280 0.78 -13.07 -4.41
CA TYR A 280 -0.40 -13.60 -5.10
C TYR A 280 -0.04 -14.48 -6.30
N PHE A 281 1.20 -14.41 -6.78
CA PHE A 281 1.61 -15.00 -8.04
C PHE A 281 2.45 -16.27 -7.83
N TYR A 282 2.01 -17.35 -8.46
CA TYR A 282 2.67 -18.65 -8.46
C TYR A 282 3.52 -18.85 -9.71
N ALA A 283 4.66 -19.52 -9.56
CA ALA A 283 5.43 -20.06 -10.66
C ALA A 283 6.03 -21.42 -10.27
N ASP A 284 6.02 -22.40 -11.17
CA ASP A 284 6.61 -23.73 -10.92
C ASP A 284 8.13 -23.66 -10.63
N GLU A 285 8.82 -22.75 -11.33
CA GLU A 285 10.26 -22.55 -11.21
C GLU A 285 10.59 -21.06 -10.98
N PRO A 286 10.35 -20.51 -9.78
CA PRO A 286 10.46 -19.07 -9.53
C PRO A 286 11.88 -18.53 -9.77
N ARG A 287 12.91 -19.37 -9.61
CA ARG A 287 14.31 -19.03 -9.89
C ARG A 287 14.61 -18.78 -11.38
N ARG A 288 13.74 -19.24 -12.29
CA ARG A 288 13.86 -19.00 -13.73
C ARG A 288 13.06 -17.79 -14.21
N LEU A 289 12.35 -17.10 -13.32
CA LEU A 289 11.66 -15.86 -13.66
C LEU A 289 12.68 -14.77 -14.04
N PRO A 290 12.27 -13.81 -14.89
CA PRO A 290 13.09 -12.63 -15.18
C PRO A 290 13.64 -11.95 -13.92
N PRO A 291 14.88 -11.39 -13.97
CA PRO A 291 15.52 -10.80 -12.79
C PRO A 291 14.70 -9.72 -12.07
N HIS A 292 13.90 -8.95 -12.81
CA HIS A 292 13.05 -7.93 -12.18
C HIS A 292 11.99 -8.60 -11.30
N LEU A 293 11.34 -9.69 -11.72
CA LEU A 293 10.35 -10.39 -10.89
C LEU A 293 10.97 -11.01 -9.63
N THR A 294 12.17 -11.59 -9.74
CA THR A 294 12.85 -12.18 -8.58
C THR A 294 13.29 -11.12 -7.57
N ARG A 295 13.65 -9.90 -8.02
CA ARG A 295 13.93 -8.74 -7.15
C ARG A 295 12.72 -8.30 -6.30
N TYR A 296 11.51 -8.67 -6.70
CA TYR A 296 10.26 -8.47 -5.94
C TYR A 296 9.74 -9.76 -5.27
N ARG A 297 10.51 -10.85 -5.18
CA ARG A 297 10.07 -12.14 -4.58
C ARG A 297 8.88 -12.83 -5.25
N VAL A 298 8.51 -12.42 -6.46
CA VAL A 298 7.38 -13.02 -7.18
C VAL A 298 7.60 -14.52 -7.39
N GLY A 299 6.56 -15.33 -7.16
CA GLY A 299 6.62 -16.79 -7.30
C GLY A 299 7.14 -17.53 -6.08
N VAL A 300 7.61 -16.83 -5.03
CA VAL A 300 8.19 -17.48 -3.83
C VAL A 300 7.13 -17.85 -2.79
N ALA A 301 6.05 -17.07 -2.66
CA ALA A 301 4.98 -17.33 -1.72
C ALA A 301 3.60 -17.08 -2.36
N THR A 302 2.63 -17.95 -2.02
CA THR A 302 1.23 -17.84 -2.45
C THR A 302 0.25 -18.29 -1.36
N PRO A 303 0.15 -17.59 -0.22
CA PRO A 303 -0.62 -18.07 0.94
C PRO A 303 -2.09 -18.40 0.61
N TRP A 304 -2.77 -17.57 -0.19
CA TRP A 304 -4.17 -17.80 -0.61
C TRP A 304 -4.35 -18.86 -1.70
N GLN A 305 -3.27 -19.23 -2.40
CA GLN A 305 -3.26 -20.26 -3.43
C GLN A 305 -4.31 -20.07 -4.55
N TRP A 306 -4.61 -18.83 -4.95
CA TRP A 306 -5.64 -18.53 -5.97
C TRP A 306 -5.44 -19.29 -7.28
N HIS A 307 -4.20 -19.46 -7.71
CA HIS A 307 -3.81 -20.26 -8.88
C HIS A 307 -4.35 -21.70 -8.85
N ARG A 308 -4.65 -22.27 -7.66
CA ARG A 308 -5.14 -23.66 -7.51
C ARG A 308 -6.63 -23.84 -7.78
N ALA A 309 -7.39 -22.77 -8.01
CA ALA A 309 -8.67 -22.93 -8.70
C ALA A 309 -8.44 -23.29 -10.20
N GLY A 310 -7.23 -23.07 -10.71
CA GLY A 310 -6.82 -23.49 -12.05
C GLY A 310 -7.67 -22.88 -13.15
N ASP A 311 -7.88 -23.64 -14.22
CA ASP A 311 -8.65 -23.20 -15.39
C ASP A 311 -10.18 -23.21 -15.17
N GLN A 312 -10.66 -23.37 -13.92
CA GLN A 312 -12.09 -23.23 -13.60
C GLN A 312 -12.59 -21.82 -13.93
N THR A 313 -11.73 -20.80 -13.75
CA THR A 313 -12.01 -19.40 -14.10
C THR A 313 -10.76 -18.71 -14.62
N GLU A 314 -10.93 -17.81 -15.58
CA GLU A 314 -9.82 -17.01 -16.11
C GLU A 314 -9.22 -16.11 -15.02
N GLU A 315 -10.08 -15.61 -14.12
CA GLU A 315 -9.70 -14.71 -13.05
C GLU A 315 -8.78 -15.34 -12.01
N ALA A 316 -8.88 -16.65 -11.78
CA ALA A 316 -7.98 -17.37 -10.90
C ALA A 316 -6.72 -17.87 -11.64
N ALA A 317 -6.89 -18.39 -12.86
CA ALA A 317 -5.79 -18.92 -13.67
C ALA A 317 -4.66 -17.90 -13.90
N ARG A 318 -4.99 -16.60 -13.96
CA ARG A 318 -4.01 -15.51 -14.18
C ARG A 318 -2.95 -15.37 -13.09
N PHE A 319 -3.17 -15.96 -11.92
CA PHE A 319 -2.19 -15.94 -10.83
C PHE A 319 -1.16 -17.07 -10.94
N ASP A 320 -1.32 -18.01 -11.87
CA ASP A 320 -0.21 -18.86 -12.32
C ASP A 320 0.53 -18.15 -13.46
N ILE A 321 1.71 -17.62 -13.15
CA ILE A 321 2.56 -16.90 -14.11
C ILE A 321 3.61 -17.82 -14.75
N THR A 322 3.47 -19.14 -14.60
CA THR A 322 4.37 -20.10 -15.25
C THR A 322 4.29 -19.94 -16.78
N PRO A 323 5.41 -19.71 -17.48
CA PRO A 323 5.41 -19.67 -18.95
C PRO A 323 5.00 -21.03 -19.53
N ARG A 324 3.87 -21.07 -20.24
CA ARG A 324 3.32 -22.30 -20.85
C ARG A 324 3.26 -22.25 -22.38
N SER A 325 3.53 -21.09 -22.97
CA SER A 325 3.47 -20.86 -24.41
C SER A 325 4.76 -20.24 -24.97
N SER A 326 4.78 -19.88 -26.25
CA SER A 326 5.84 -19.05 -26.86
C SER A 326 5.55 -17.55 -26.77
N SER A 327 4.30 -17.14 -26.48
CA SER A 327 3.87 -15.74 -26.46
C SER A 327 3.28 -15.32 -25.11
N PRO A 328 3.60 -14.12 -24.60
CA PRO A 328 2.98 -13.57 -23.39
C PRO A 328 1.49 -13.25 -23.57
N THR A 329 0.97 -13.18 -24.80
CA THR A 329 -0.46 -13.00 -25.06
C THR A 329 -1.25 -14.32 -25.07
N ALA A 330 -0.57 -15.45 -24.87
CA ALA A 330 -1.18 -16.78 -24.83
C ALA A 330 -1.15 -17.43 -23.44
N ASP A 331 -0.43 -16.84 -22.47
CA ASP A 331 -0.42 -17.22 -21.05
C ASP A 331 -0.37 -15.98 -20.14
N TYR A 332 -0.09 -16.16 -18.85
CA TYR A 332 -0.13 -15.11 -17.83
C TYR A 332 1.24 -14.78 -17.25
N ARG A 333 2.35 -15.12 -17.93
CA ARG A 333 3.71 -14.90 -17.41
C ARG A 333 4.03 -13.45 -17.03
N ASN A 334 3.32 -12.51 -17.63
CA ASN A 334 3.48 -11.08 -17.45
C ASN A 334 2.46 -10.47 -16.47
N GLU A 335 1.51 -11.25 -15.94
CA GLU A 335 0.42 -10.72 -15.12
C GLU A 335 0.94 -9.96 -13.89
N ALA A 336 1.98 -10.50 -13.23
CA ALA A 336 2.61 -9.87 -12.06
C ALA A 336 3.26 -8.50 -12.37
N ASN A 337 3.65 -8.23 -13.63
CA ASN A 337 4.19 -6.93 -14.01
C ASN A 337 3.14 -5.82 -13.98
N GLY A 338 1.86 -6.17 -13.99
CA GLY A 338 0.75 -5.23 -13.91
C GLY A 338 0.40 -4.76 -12.50
N PHE A 339 1.17 -5.14 -11.48
CA PHE A 339 0.93 -4.83 -10.07
C PHE A 339 2.15 -4.24 -9.38
N GLY A 340 1.95 -3.68 -8.19
CA GLY A 340 2.94 -2.93 -7.41
C GLY A 340 2.96 -1.46 -7.80
N PHE A 341 1.81 -0.90 -8.19
CA PHE A 341 1.68 0.50 -8.56
C PHE A 341 0.71 1.22 -7.63
N ILE A 342 0.86 2.54 -7.55
CA ILE A 342 -0.20 3.42 -7.07
C ILE A 342 -1.32 3.48 -8.12
N VAL A 343 -2.56 3.27 -7.67
CA VAL A 343 -3.77 3.29 -8.52
C VAL A 343 -4.62 4.50 -8.15
N GLU A 344 -4.92 5.35 -9.13
CA GLU A 344 -5.79 6.50 -8.97
C GLU A 344 -7.26 6.15 -9.26
N ILE A 345 -8.13 6.61 -8.38
CA ILE A 345 -9.58 6.37 -8.39
C ILE A 345 -10.28 7.71 -8.23
N ASP A 346 -11.22 8.01 -9.12
CA ASP A 346 -12.18 9.10 -8.91
C ASP A 346 -13.35 8.57 -8.06
N PRO A 347 -13.51 9.00 -6.80
CA PRO A 347 -14.59 8.51 -5.95
C PRO A 347 -15.96 9.10 -6.32
N PHE A 348 -16.01 10.19 -7.08
CA PHE A 348 -17.25 10.88 -7.44
C PHE A 348 -17.84 10.39 -8.77
N ASP A 349 -17.03 9.78 -9.65
CA ASP A 349 -17.50 9.09 -10.85
C ASP A 349 -17.47 7.56 -10.68
N PRO A 350 -18.62 6.90 -10.40
CA PRO A 350 -18.67 5.45 -10.20
C PRO A 350 -18.42 4.65 -11.49
N ASN A 351 -18.44 5.29 -12.66
CA ASN A 351 -18.16 4.64 -13.94
C ASN A 351 -16.72 4.85 -14.41
N SER A 352 -15.95 5.70 -13.73
CA SER A 352 -14.54 5.95 -14.04
C SER A 352 -13.74 4.64 -14.01
N THR A 353 -12.78 4.52 -14.92
CA THR A 353 -11.84 3.38 -14.93
C THR A 353 -10.63 3.74 -14.06
N PRO A 354 -10.32 3.00 -12.98
CA PRO A 354 -9.11 3.25 -12.19
C PRO A 354 -7.84 3.18 -13.04
N VAL A 355 -6.84 3.99 -12.69
CA VAL A 355 -5.63 4.19 -13.50
C VAL A 355 -4.38 3.85 -12.69
N LYS A 356 -3.59 2.87 -13.15
CA LYS A 356 -2.28 2.58 -12.56
C LYS A 356 -1.27 3.63 -13.03
N ARG A 357 -0.69 4.39 -12.11
CA ARG A 357 0.22 5.53 -12.37
C ARG A 357 1.68 5.08 -12.42
N THR A 358 2.09 4.61 -13.59
CA THR A 358 3.36 3.87 -13.73
C THR A 358 4.61 4.70 -13.49
N HIS A 359 4.55 6.02 -13.62
CA HIS A 359 5.71 6.89 -13.38
C HIS A 359 6.03 7.09 -11.89
N LEU A 360 5.13 6.70 -10.99
CA LEU A 360 5.39 6.73 -9.55
C LEU A 360 6.28 5.57 -9.08
N GLY A 361 6.74 4.72 -10.00
CA GLY A 361 7.56 3.55 -9.72
C GLY A 361 6.73 2.28 -9.54
N ARG A 362 7.42 1.14 -9.49
CA ARG A 362 6.83 -0.16 -9.17
C ARG A 362 7.51 -0.76 -7.95
N PHE A 363 6.83 -0.90 -6.83
CA PHE A 363 7.36 -1.50 -5.60
C PHE A 363 6.26 -1.78 -4.57
N SER A 364 6.61 -2.20 -3.35
CA SER A 364 5.65 -2.42 -2.26
C SER A 364 5.25 -1.06 -1.68
N HIS A 365 4.35 -0.34 -2.36
CA HIS A 365 3.95 0.99 -1.93
C HIS A 365 3.12 0.92 -0.66
N GLU A 366 3.62 1.48 0.45
CA GLU A 366 2.79 1.64 1.64
C GLU A 366 1.68 2.66 1.37
N GLY A 367 2.09 3.88 1.02
CA GLY A 367 1.23 5.05 0.91
C GLY A 367 1.89 6.12 0.04
N VAL A 368 1.17 7.21 -0.23
CA VAL A 368 1.71 8.34 -0.98
C VAL A 368 1.26 9.66 -0.38
N VAL A 369 2.23 10.50 -0.02
CA VAL A 369 1.95 11.80 0.60
C VAL A 369 2.48 12.93 -0.24
N PHE A 370 1.61 13.91 -0.51
CA PHE A 370 1.97 15.10 -1.27
C PHE A 370 2.67 16.12 -0.38
N ALA A 371 3.70 16.76 -0.92
CA ALA A 371 4.19 18.02 -0.38
C ALA A 371 3.10 19.11 -0.49
N PRO A 372 3.14 20.18 0.32
CA PRO A 372 2.22 21.30 0.18
C PRO A 372 2.25 21.84 -1.26
N VAL A 373 1.09 21.85 -1.90
CA VAL A 373 0.98 22.29 -3.29
C VAL A 373 1.00 23.80 -3.40
N VAL A 374 1.78 24.28 -4.37
CA VAL A 374 1.87 25.71 -4.70
C VAL A 374 1.53 25.87 -6.17
N GLU A 375 0.51 26.66 -6.46
CA GLU A 375 0.07 26.90 -7.83
C GLU A 375 1.21 27.54 -8.66
N GLY A 376 1.49 26.94 -9.82
CA GLY A 376 2.61 27.32 -10.69
C GLY A 376 3.94 26.66 -10.37
N GLN A 377 4.00 25.75 -9.40
CA GLN A 377 5.17 24.91 -9.15
C GLN A 377 4.90 23.45 -9.51
N PRO A 378 5.94 22.65 -9.81
CA PRO A 378 5.82 21.21 -9.89
C PRO A 378 5.23 20.60 -8.61
N LEU A 379 4.44 19.54 -8.80
CA LEU A 379 3.94 18.69 -7.72
C LEU A 379 5.07 17.82 -7.21
N ALA A 380 5.11 17.56 -5.90
CA ALA A 380 5.99 16.56 -5.32
C ALA A 380 5.20 15.64 -4.40
N CYS A 381 5.49 14.33 -4.45
CA CYS A 381 4.97 13.36 -3.50
C CYS A 381 6.06 12.35 -3.09
N TYR A 382 5.82 11.68 -1.96
CA TYR A 382 6.75 10.75 -1.34
C TYR A 382 6.05 9.42 -1.07
N SER A 383 6.76 8.31 -1.21
CA SER A 383 6.25 6.97 -0.97
C SER A 383 7.35 6.07 -0.40
N GLY A 384 6.99 5.25 0.59
CA GLY A 384 7.86 4.22 1.16
C GLY A 384 7.68 2.90 0.41
N ASP A 385 8.78 2.15 0.29
CA ASP A 385 8.76 0.76 -0.17
C ASP A 385 8.86 -0.16 1.04
N ASP A 386 7.74 -0.67 1.53
CA ASP A 386 7.71 -1.48 2.76
C ASP A 386 8.24 -2.90 2.49
N ALA A 387 9.57 -3.00 2.55
CA ALA A 387 10.27 -4.25 2.74
C ALA A 387 11.66 -3.98 3.35
N ALA A 388 12.20 -4.97 4.07
CA ALA A 388 13.47 -4.81 4.75
C ALA A 388 14.61 -4.49 3.77
N GLY A 389 15.31 -3.38 4.02
CA GLY A 389 16.43 -2.94 3.19
C GLY A 389 16.00 -2.26 1.89
N GLU A 390 14.72 -1.98 1.67
CA GLU A 390 14.27 -1.18 0.52
C GLU A 390 14.28 0.32 0.85
N TYR A 391 13.56 1.15 0.09
CA TYR A 391 13.90 2.57 -0.05
C TYR A 391 12.73 3.52 0.23
N ILE A 392 13.06 4.81 0.39
CA ILE A 392 12.09 5.91 0.32
C ILE A 392 12.25 6.59 -1.04
N TYR A 393 11.13 6.85 -1.70
CA TYR A 393 11.05 7.47 -3.00
C TYR A 393 10.38 8.84 -2.96
N LYS A 394 10.75 9.70 -3.92
CA LYS A 394 10.11 10.98 -4.21
C LYS A 394 9.81 11.06 -5.69
N TYR A 395 8.62 11.52 -6.05
CA TYR A 395 8.29 11.91 -7.41
C TYR A 395 8.15 13.44 -7.50
N VAL A 396 8.59 14.02 -8.60
CA VAL A 396 8.35 15.43 -8.96
C VAL A 396 7.77 15.49 -10.38
N SER A 397 6.62 16.13 -10.55
CA SER A 397 6.00 16.27 -11.88
C SER A 397 6.84 17.13 -12.82
N ARG A 398 6.77 16.88 -14.13
CA ARG A 398 7.37 17.77 -15.13
C ARG A 398 6.59 19.07 -15.21
N ASP A 399 5.27 18.93 -15.34
CA ASP A 399 4.37 20.06 -15.51
C ASP A 399 4.01 20.67 -14.16
N VAL A 400 3.67 21.96 -14.18
CA VAL A 400 3.33 22.70 -12.97
C VAL A 400 1.87 22.47 -12.57
N TYR A 401 1.62 22.41 -11.27
CA TYR A 401 0.28 22.33 -10.72
C TYR A 401 -0.49 23.65 -10.98
N ARG A 402 -1.68 23.53 -11.54
CA ARG A 402 -2.66 24.61 -11.73
C ARG A 402 -4.01 24.10 -11.27
N LYS A 403 -4.62 24.71 -10.25
CA LYS A 403 -5.80 24.13 -9.60
C LYS A 403 -6.94 23.89 -10.61
N ALA A 404 -7.13 24.83 -11.53
CA ALA A 404 -8.21 24.76 -12.52
C ALA A 404 -8.08 23.64 -13.57
N THR A 405 -6.87 23.08 -13.79
CA THR A 405 -6.61 22.09 -14.85
C THR A 405 -5.88 20.85 -14.32
N ALA A 406 -5.66 20.76 -13.02
CA ALA A 406 -4.94 19.66 -12.42
C ALA A 406 -5.71 18.35 -12.59
N SER A 407 -4.99 17.30 -12.95
CA SER A 407 -5.51 15.96 -13.13
C SER A 407 -4.37 14.96 -12.99
N GLY A 408 -4.70 13.67 -13.02
CA GLY A 408 -3.70 12.61 -12.95
C GLY A 408 -2.65 12.63 -14.06
N ALA A 409 -2.80 13.44 -15.11
CA ALA A 409 -1.73 13.69 -16.09
C ALA A 409 -0.44 14.23 -15.43
N LEU A 410 -0.56 14.96 -14.30
CA LEU A 410 0.59 15.42 -13.51
C LEU A 410 1.41 14.28 -12.89
N LEU A 411 0.87 13.06 -12.83
CA LEU A 411 1.54 11.86 -12.31
C LEU A 411 2.11 10.97 -13.41
N ASP A 412 1.87 11.30 -14.68
CA ASP A 412 2.28 10.47 -15.82
C ASP A 412 3.65 10.86 -16.39
N GLU A 413 4.13 12.08 -16.11
CA GLU A 413 5.37 12.64 -16.66
C GLU A 413 6.11 13.48 -15.63
N GLY A 414 7.32 13.05 -15.24
CA GLY A 414 8.09 13.71 -14.20
C GLY A 414 9.45 13.06 -13.98
N THR A 415 9.95 13.11 -12.76
CA THR A 415 11.17 12.42 -12.34
C THR A 415 10.93 11.72 -11.02
N LEU A 416 11.19 10.41 -11.00
CA LEU A 416 11.25 9.61 -9.79
C LEU A 416 12.68 9.65 -9.22
N TYR A 417 12.77 9.73 -7.90
CA TYR A 417 14.01 9.81 -7.15
C TYR A 417 14.01 8.78 -6.02
N VAL A 418 15.20 8.29 -5.67
CA VAL A 418 15.42 7.51 -4.44
C VAL A 418 16.20 8.34 -3.42
N ALA A 419 15.91 8.17 -2.13
CA ALA A 419 16.64 8.83 -1.06
C ALA A 419 18.01 8.18 -0.80
N ARG A 420 19.03 9.02 -0.58
CA ARG A 420 20.29 8.65 0.06
C ARG A 420 20.50 9.53 1.30
N PHE A 421 20.87 8.94 2.42
CA PHE A 421 21.19 9.65 3.66
C PHE A 421 22.68 9.58 3.95
N ASP A 422 23.26 10.72 4.30
CA ASP A 422 24.69 10.85 4.60
C ASP A 422 24.90 11.03 6.13
N ASP A 423 26.08 10.69 6.64
CA ASP A 423 26.37 10.63 8.10
C ASP A 423 26.45 12.02 8.78
N ASP A 424 26.60 13.07 7.99
CA ASP A 424 26.52 14.46 8.43
C ASP A 424 25.07 14.93 8.70
N GLY A 425 24.09 14.05 8.51
CA GLY A 425 22.67 14.29 8.76
C GLY A 425 21.95 14.96 7.59
N SER A 426 22.63 15.17 6.46
CA SER A 426 22.02 15.58 5.21
C SER A 426 21.49 14.37 4.43
N GLY A 427 20.79 14.64 3.33
CA GLY A 427 20.32 13.62 2.41
C GLY A 427 20.12 14.17 1.01
N HIS A 428 20.09 13.27 0.05
CA HIS A 428 20.02 13.58 -1.38
C HIS A 428 18.90 12.77 -2.05
N TRP A 429 18.23 13.42 -3.01
CA TRP A 429 17.32 12.75 -3.93
C TRP A 429 18.08 12.40 -5.20
N LEU A 430 18.31 11.10 -5.44
CA LEU A 430 19.04 10.60 -6.60
C LEU A 430 18.05 10.27 -7.72
N ALA A 431 18.16 10.97 -8.84
CA ALA A 431 17.23 10.81 -9.97
C ALA A 431 17.35 9.42 -10.60
N LEU A 432 16.21 8.76 -10.81
CA LEU A 432 16.11 7.49 -11.52
C LEU A 432 15.80 7.76 -12.99
N VAL A 433 16.82 8.21 -13.72
CA VAL A 433 16.73 8.65 -15.12
C VAL A 433 17.81 7.96 -15.94
N PRO A 434 17.53 7.53 -17.19
CA PRO A 434 18.55 6.96 -18.06
C PRO A 434 19.74 7.91 -18.25
N GLY A 435 20.95 7.37 -18.08
CA GLY A 435 22.21 8.10 -18.18
C GLY A 435 22.65 8.81 -16.89
N GLN A 436 21.89 8.74 -15.79
CA GLN A 436 22.24 9.36 -14.51
C GLN A 436 22.42 8.32 -13.41
N ASN A 437 23.23 8.64 -12.40
CA ASN A 437 23.47 7.78 -11.23
C ASN A 437 23.79 6.32 -11.60
N GLY A 438 24.56 6.14 -12.68
CA GLY A 438 24.96 4.81 -13.16
C GLY A 438 23.90 4.06 -13.97
N LEU A 439 22.67 4.55 -14.13
CA LEU A 439 21.60 3.88 -14.87
C LEU A 439 21.85 3.97 -16.38
N ASN A 440 22.13 2.86 -17.05
CA ASN A 440 22.46 2.86 -18.47
C ASN A 440 22.08 1.53 -19.15
N ALA A 441 22.31 1.40 -20.46
CA ALA A 441 21.95 0.19 -21.18
C ALA A 441 22.75 -1.04 -20.72
N ASP A 442 24.00 -0.88 -20.28
CA ASP A 442 24.90 -1.97 -19.92
C ASP A 442 24.45 -2.71 -18.66
N ASN A 443 23.74 -2.04 -17.75
CA ASN A 443 23.12 -2.64 -16.58
C ASN A 443 21.59 -2.78 -16.69
N GLY A 444 21.05 -2.67 -17.91
CA GLY A 444 19.63 -2.90 -18.20
C GLY A 444 18.70 -1.71 -17.93
N PHE A 445 19.20 -0.57 -17.49
CA PHE A 445 18.43 0.64 -17.15
C PHE A 445 18.54 1.77 -18.18
N GLY A 446 18.74 1.42 -19.46
CA GLY A 446 18.91 2.38 -20.56
C GLY A 446 17.63 3.12 -20.97
N THR A 447 16.47 2.73 -20.43
CA THR A 447 15.17 3.36 -20.72
C THR A 447 14.40 3.60 -19.43
N ILE A 448 13.51 4.60 -19.43
CA ILE A 448 12.64 4.87 -18.28
C ILE A 448 11.70 3.68 -18.01
N GLN A 449 11.28 2.93 -19.04
CA GLN A 449 10.47 1.73 -18.88
C GLN A 449 11.19 0.66 -18.07
N ASN A 450 12.46 0.39 -18.35
CA ASN A 450 13.21 -0.62 -17.59
C ASN A 450 13.43 -0.18 -16.14
N ILE A 451 13.66 1.12 -15.91
CA ILE A 451 13.76 1.70 -14.57
C ILE A 451 12.44 1.54 -13.81
N LEU A 452 11.29 1.85 -14.42
CA LEU A 452 10.00 1.75 -13.75
C LEU A 452 9.53 0.30 -13.58
N LEU A 453 9.91 -0.62 -14.48
CA LEU A 453 9.60 -2.04 -14.33
C LEU A 453 10.38 -2.70 -13.18
N ASN A 454 11.63 -2.26 -12.97
CA ASN A 454 12.52 -2.72 -11.91
C ASN A 454 13.06 -1.54 -11.09
N THR A 455 12.14 -0.82 -10.44
CA THR A 455 12.47 0.39 -9.66
C THR A 455 13.40 0.10 -8.49
N ARG A 456 13.24 -1.06 -7.83
CA ARG A 456 14.16 -1.51 -6.78
C ARG A 456 15.58 -1.70 -7.32
N GLY A 457 15.73 -2.42 -8.44
CA GLY A 457 17.05 -2.60 -9.07
C GLY A 457 17.68 -1.29 -9.57
N ALA A 458 16.87 -0.35 -10.05
CA ALA A 458 17.38 0.98 -10.42
C ALA A 458 17.86 1.76 -9.18
N ALA A 459 17.13 1.69 -8.07
CA ALA A 459 17.54 2.31 -6.80
C ALA A 459 18.82 1.68 -6.23
N ASP A 460 18.97 0.35 -6.35
CA ASP A 460 20.19 -0.38 -5.99
C ASP A 460 21.41 0.24 -6.69
N ILE A 461 21.33 0.42 -8.01
CA ILE A 461 22.41 0.99 -8.83
C ILE A 461 22.62 2.49 -8.57
N ALA A 462 21.54 3.24 -8.38
CA ALA A 462 21.59 4.67 -8.15
C ALA A 462 22.27 5.04 -6.83
N GLY A 463 22.39 4.10 -5.89
CA GLY A 463 23.00 4.33 -4.58
C GLY A 463 22.00 4.79 -3.53
N GLY A 464 20.73 4.36 -3.64
CA GLY A 464 19.73 4.59 -2.60
C GLY A 464 20.16 3.96 -1.26
N THR A 465 19.74 4.55 -0.14
CA THR A 465 20.06 4.03 1.19
C THR A 465 19.06 2.93 1.59
N PRO A 466 19.50 1.68 1.84
CA PRO A 466 18.63 0.63 2.39
C PRO A 466 18.04 0.99 3.76
N MET A 467 16.72 0.96 3.88
CA MET A 467 15.96 1.45 5.04
C MET A 467 15.42 0.30 5.92
N ASP A 468 14.86 0.67 7.07
CA ASP A 468 14.10 -0.23 7.95
C ASP A 468 12.62 -0.14 7.63
N ARG A 469 12.17 -0.88 6.62
CA ARG A 469 10.75 -1.02 6.27
C ARG A 469 9.98 0.32 6.30
N PRO A 470 10.21 1.20 5.30
CA PRO A 470 9.49 2.45 5.19
C PRO A 470 7.99 2.23 4.95
N GLU A 471 7.21 2.47 5.99
CA GLU A 471 5.74 2.44 5.95
C GLU A 471 5.20 3.88 5.72
N TRP A 472 4.23 4.31 6.54
CA TRP A 472 3.46 5.54 6.33
C TRP A 472 4.36 6.77 6.34
N GLY A 473 4.12 7.62 5.34
CA GLY A 473 4.62 8.98 5.30
C GLY A 473 3.60 9.98 5.84
N ALA A 474 4.07 11.14 6.29
CA ALA A 474 3.24 12.32 6.55
C ALA A 474 4.02 13.59 6.23
N VAL A 475 3.32 14.65 5.81
CA VAL A 475 3.92 15.97 5.63
C VAL A 475 3.22 16.97 6.55
N ASP A 476 3.99 17.67 7.38
CA ASP A 476 3.47 18.76 8.18
C ASP A 476 3.09 19.93 7.24
N PRO A 477 1.79 20.30 7.14
CA PRO A 477 1.37 21.36 6.24
C PRO A 477 1.90 22.75 6.65
N GLY A 478 2.28 22.95 7.91
CA GLY A 478 2.80 24.22 8.41
C GLY A 478 4.29 24.44 8.14
N THR A 479 5.09 23.36 8.17
CA THR A 479 6.55 23.45 8.03
C THR A 479 7.08 22.82 6.74
N GLY A 480 6.31 21.95 6.10
CA GLY A 480 6.75 21.14 4.97
C GLY A 480 7.68 19.99 5.34
N GLN A 481 7.88 19.71 6.63
CA GLN A 481 8.68 18.58 7.09
C GLN A 481 8.01 17.25 6.73
N VAL A 482 8.82 16.31 6.23
CA VAL A 482 8.38 14.97 5.82
C VAL A 482 8.80 13.97 6.90
N TYR A 483 7.86 13.13 7.31
CA TYR A 483 8.02 12.08 8.31
C TYR A 483 7.75 10.74 7.65
N PHE A 484 8.55 9.72 7.98
CA PHE A 484 8.32 8.34 7.59
C PHE A 484 8.47 7.46 8.81
N THR A 485 7.58 6.49 8.95
CA THR A 485 7.75 5.39 9.89
C THR A 485 8.72 4.37 9.32
N LEU A 486 9.56 3.83 10.19
CA LEU A 486 10.53 2.78 9.87
C LEU A 486 10.26 1.63 10.85
N THR A 487 9.35 0.74 10.47
CA THR A 487 8.56 -0.07 11.42
C THR A 487 9.41 -1.04 12.23
N ASN A 488 10.28 -1.78 11.53
CA ASN A 488 11.19 -2.77 12.09
C ASN A 488 12.14 -3.30 11.00
N ASN A 489 13.09 -4.14 11.40
CA ASN A 489 13.88 -4.97 10.48
C ASN A 489 14.57 -6.09 11.25
N THR A 490 13.97 -7.29 11.27
CA THR A 490 14.47 -8.40 12.09
C THR A 490 15.79 -9.00 11.58
N SER A 491 16.14 -8.76 10.30
CA SER A 491 17.47 -9.11 9.77
C SER A 491 18.60 -8.30 10.42
N ARG A 492 18.28 -7.22 11.13
CA ARG A 492 19.22 -6.44 11.96
C ARG A 492 19.36 -7.09 13.34
N SER A 493 20.29 -8.04 13.48
CA SER A 493 20.73 -8.47 14.81
C SER A 493 21.34 -7.29 15.61
N PRO A 494 21.23 -7.24 16.94
CA PRO A 494 21.84 -6.21 17.80
C PRO A 494 23.34 -5.96 17.54
#